data_AF-A0A812CC36-F1
#
_entry.id   AF-A0A812CC36-F1
#
_cell.length_a   1.000
_cell.length_b   1.000
_cell.length_c   1.000
_cell.angle_alpha   90.00
_cell.angle_beta   90.00
_cell.angle_gamma   90.00
#
_symmetry.space_group_name_H-M   'P 1'
#
loop_
_entity.id
_entity.type
_entity.pdbx_description
1 polymer ?
#
loop_
_entity_poly.entity_id
_entity_poly.type
_entity_poly.pdbx_seq_one_letter_code
_entity_poly.pdbx_strand_id
1 'polypeptide(L)'
;MVQNKIQYQFIHDVLAEEILTGFSEIFVTSIPEEFKKLQTSKANGEKSMLKKQYEEFIFPLNQSHPTESYQESIYTNVEENNVFKASCKTFHEPIFVDGFFMKNEFMLTLQPSKKNADMFWKLIYEKRYSIIVMLDDTPKVSSTKQNALEPVYVVQFQSKIWQRKQLPFPSDLTDLIQTVTNSCGLRKQLLIHCKDGITKSSIFCVLCVMICKIRMNETVSILRLLRSMKKKNPQIVTDYESYKFCWSVAEILQDENSTYYSYCHSQEIPEIV
;
A
#
# COMPACT_ATOMS: atom_id res chain seq x y z
N MET A 1 -14.16 -11.72 31.12
CA MET A 1 -15.48 -11.86 30.45
C MET A 1 -15.65 -10.73 29.46
N VAL A 2 -16.29 -10.99 28.31
CA VAL A 2 -16.61 -9.98 27.28
C VAL A 2 -17.65 -9.00 27.82
N GLN A 3 -17.38 -7.70 27.74
CA GLN A 3 -18.16 -6.66 28.42
C GLN A 3 -19.17 -5.93 27.50
N ASN A 4 -18.98 -5.97 26.18
CA ASN A 4 -19.88 -5.28 25.25
C ASN A 4 -19.96 -5.95 23.87
N LYS A 5 -20.95 -5.50 23.07
CA LYS A 5 -21.23 -6.01 21.73
C LYS A 5 -20.03 -5.86 20.78
N ILE A 6 -19.30 -4.76 20.86
CA ILE A 6 -18.14 -4.48 20.00
C ILE A 6 -17.03 -5.51 20.27
N GLN A 7 -16.73 -5.79 21.53
CA GLN A 7 -15.77 -6.82 21.92
C GLN A 7 -16.22 -8.22 21.47
N TYR A 8 -17.51 -8.53 21.56
CA TYR A 8 -18.05 -9.80 21.07
C TYR A 8 -17.91 -9.93 19.54
N GLN A 9 -18.27 -8.89 18.79
CA GLN A 9 -18.10 -8.83 17.34
C GLN A 9 -16.63 -8.97 16.95
N PHE A 10 -15.73 -8.27 17.63
CA PHE A 10 -14.29 -8.38 17.40
C PHE A 10 -13.78 -9.82 17.57
N ILE A 11 -14.23 -10.55 18.60
CA ILE A 11 -13.84 -11.95 18.80
C ILE A 11 -14.30 -12.82 17.63
N HIS A 12 -15.56 -12.65 17.18
CA HIS A 12 -16.08 -13.36 16.01
C HIS A 12 -15.29 -13.02 14.73
N ASP A 13 -14.96 -11.76 14.52
CA ASP A 13 -14.20 -11.30 13.36
C ASP A 13 -12.77 -11.87 13.34
N VAL A 14 -12.11 -11.92 14.51
CA VAL A 14 -10.77 -12.51 14.64
C VAL A 14 -10.81 -14.02 14.40
N LEU A 15 -11.77 -14.74 15.00
CA LEU A 15 -11.91 -16.19 14.79
C LEU A 15 -12.27 -16.53 13.35
N ALA A 16 -13.18 -15.76 12.72
CA ALA A 16 -13.51 -15.93 11.32
C ALA A 16 -12.29 -15.69 10.43
N GLU A 17 -11.47 -14.68 10.73
CA GLU A 17 -10.25 -14.42 9.96
C GLU A 17 -9.24 -15.57 10.08
N GLU A 18 -9.05 -16.12 11.29
CA GLU A 18 -8.16 -17.24 11.53
C GLU A 18 -8.63 -18.51 10.80
N ILE A 19 -9.94 -18.82 10.87
CA ILE A 19 -10.54 -19.98 10.18
C ILE A 19 -10.43 -19.85 8.66
N LEU A 20 -10.71 -18.64 8.12
CA LEU A 20 -10.68 -18.42 6.67
C LEU A 20 -9.26 -18.45 6.11
N THR A 21 -8.31 -17.79 6.76
CA THR A 21 -6.96 -17.65 6.22
C THR A 21 -6.03 -18.78 6.62
N GLY A 22 -6.39 -19.57 7.64
CA GLY A 22 -5.60 -20.67 8.17
C GLY A 22 -4.15 -20.29 8.47
N PHE A 23 -3.25 -21.27 8.40
CA PHE A 23 -1.80 -21.07 8.52
C PHE A 23 -1.18 -20.47 7.25
N SER A 24 -1.64 -19.28 6.85
CA SER A 24 -1.07 -18.51 5.73
C SER A 24 0.18 -17.72 6.12
N GLU A 25 0.59 -17.83 7.38
CA GLU A 25 1.79 -17.20 7.92
C GLU A 25 3.00 -18.10 7.68
N ILE A 26 3.99 -17.56 6.97
CA ILE A 26 5.21 -18.28 6.57
C ILE A 26 6.43 -17.52 7.06
N PHE A 27 7.54 -18.23 7.27
CA PHE A 27 8.83 -17.58 7.47
C PHE A 27 9.22 -16.78 6.24
N VAL A 28 9.82 -15.61 6.45
CA VAL A 28 10.30 -14.75 5.34
C VAL A 28 11.26 -15.52 4.44
N THR A 29 12.11 -16.39 4.99
CA THR A 29 13.04 -17.24 4.23
C THR A 29 12.35 -18.27 3.34
N SER A 30 11.11 -18.64 3.63
CA SER A 30 10.33 -19.63 2.86
C SER A 30 9.47 -19.02 1.76
N ILE A 31 9.51 -17.69 1.56
CA ILE A 31 8.72 -17.00 0.53
C ILE A 31 8.93 -17.60 -0.87
N PRO A 32 10.16 -17.84 -1.37
CA PRO A 32 10.37 -18.37 -2.72
C PRO A 32 9.76 -19.78 -2.90
N GLU A 33 9.94 -20.65 -1.90
CA GLU A 33 9.42 -22.02 -1.93
C GLU A 33 7.88 -22.03 -1.92
N GLU A 34 7.27 -21.24 -1.03
CA GLU A 34 5.81 -21.15 -0.96
C GLU A 34 5.23 -20.49 -2.22
N PHE A 35 5.87 -19.46 -2.77
CA PHE A 35 5.39 -18.83 -4.00
C PHE A 35 5.42 -19.80 -5.18
N LYS A 36 6.51 -20.56 -5.34
CA LYS A 36 6.64 -21.60 -6.37
C LYS A 36 5.54 -22.66 -6.21
N LYS A 37 5.31 -23.14 -4.99
CA LYS A 37 4.23 -24.09 -4.68
C LYS A 37 2.86 -23.52 -5.03
N LEU A 38 2.58 -22.27 -4.64
CA LEU A 38 1.30 -21.61 -4.93
C LEU A 38 1.05 -21.40 -6.43
N GLN A 39 2.12 -21.23 -7.22
CA GLN A 39 2.03 -21.10 -8.68
C GLN A 39 1.80 -22.44 -9.40
N THR A 40 2.19 -23.58 -8.80
CA THR A 40 2.02 -24.88 -9.47
C THR A 40 0.55 -25.18 -9.77
N SER A 41 0.28 -25.45 -11.06
CA SER A 41 -1.01 -25.96 -11.54
C SER A 41 -0.95 -27.48 -11.52
N LYS A 42 -1.99 -28.15 -11.03
CA LYS A 42 -2.14 -29.59 -11.26
C LYS A 42 -2.36 -29.83 -12.76
N ALA A 43 -1.90 -30.98 -13.26
CA ALA A 43 -1.78 -31.32 -14.69
C ALA A 43 -3.10 -31.29 -15.51
N ASN A 44 -4.25 -31.02 -14.89
CA ASN A 44 -5.58 -31.15 -15.51
C ASN A 44 -6.29 -29.81 -15.76
N GLY A 45 -5.54 -28.71 -15.95
CA GLY A 45 -6.14 -27.38 -16.17
C GLY A 45 -6.79 -26.77 -14.92
N GLU A 46 -6.51 -27.32 -13.74
CA GLU A 46 -6.93 -26.72 -12.47
C GLU A 46 -6.26 -25.37 -12.25
N LYS A 47 -6.99 -24.40 -11.70
CA LYS A 47 -6.41 -23.11 -11.29
C LYS A 47 -5.27 -23.35 -10.27
N SER A 48 -4.21 -22.55 -10.37
CA SER A 48 -3.14 -22.54 -9.37
C SER A 48 -3.70 -22.26 -7.97
N MET A 49 -3.01 -22.74 -6.94
CA MET A 49 -3.42 -22.47 -5.55
C MET A 49 -3.44 -20.95 -5.26
N LEU A 50 -2.52 -20.19 -5.85
CA LEU A 50 -2.50 -18.73 -5.75
C LEU A 50 -3.79 -18.09 -6.30
N LYS A 51 -4.29 -18.59 -7.44
CA LYS A 51 -5.52 -18.09 -8.04
C LYS A 51 -6.75 -18.47 -7.23
N LYS A 52 -6.79 -19.71 -6.68
CA LYS A 52 -7.85 -20.12 -5.74
C LYS A 52 -7.86 -19.24 -4.49
N GLN A 53 -6.69 -19.00 -3.91
CA GLN A 53 -6.53 -18.12 -2.74
C GLN A 53 -7.07 -16.71 -3.01
N TYR A 54 -6.77 -16.14 -4.18
CA TYR A 54 -7.32 -14.85 -4.58
C TYR A 54 -8.85 -14.88 -4.73
N GLU A 55 -9.38 -15.84 -5.48
CA GLU A 55 -10.82 -15.94 -5.78
C GLU A 55 -11.67 -16.22 -4.54
N GLU A 56 -11.16 -17.01 -3.60
CA GLU A 56 -11.88 -17.40 -2.38
C GLU A 56 -11.76 -16.38 -1.26
N PHE A 57 -10.61 -15.70 -1.12
CA PHE A 57 -10.33 -14.87 0.05
C PHE A 57 -10.11 -13.39 -0.25
N ILE A 58 -9.79 -12.98 -1.46
CA ILE A 58 -9.53 -11.55 -1.78
C ILE A 58 -10.68 -10.98 -2.60
N PHE A 59 -11.07 -11.69 -3.66
CA PHE A 59 -12.11 -11.26 -4.59
C PHE A 59 -13.46 -10.95 -3.92
N PRO A 60 -13.97 -11.73 -2.93
CA PRO A 60 -15.25 -11.42 -2.30
C PRO A 60 -15.26 -10.08 -1.56
N LEU A 61 -14.09 -9.60 -1.11
CA LEU A 61 -13.98 -8.30 -0.44
C LEU A 61 -14.14 -7.12 -1.41
N ASN A 62 -14.02 -7.32 -2.73
CA ASN A 62 -14.21 -6.25 -3.73
C ASN A 62 -15.62 -5.63 -3.69
N GLN A 63 -16.61 -6.40 -3.24
CA GLN A 63 -18.02 -5.98 -3.18
C GLN A 63 -18.44 -5.48 -1.79
N SER A 64 -17.53 -5.51 -0.81
CA SER A 64 -17.84 -5.06 0.55
C SER A 64 -17.99 -3.53 0.61
N HIS A 65 -18.79 -3.04 1.56
CA HIS A 65 -18.82 -1.61 1.87
C HIS A 65 -17.60 -1.26 2.76
N PRO A 66 -17.03 -0.04 2.64
CA PRO A 66 -16.00 0.42 3.57
C PRO A 66 -16.50 0.34 5.02
N THR A 67 -15.64 -0.08 5.95
CA THR A 67 -16.02 -0.24 7.37
C THR A 67 -16.46 1.11 7.98
N GLU A 68 -17.46 1.11 8.87
CA GLU A 68 -18.00 2.32 9.53
C GLU A 68 -16.90 3.14 10.27
N SER A 69 -15.86 2.49 10.81
CA SER A 69 -14.71 3.19 11.42
C SER A 69 -13.88 4.01 10.42
N TYR A 70 -13.88 3.62 9.13
CA TYR A 70 -13.25 4.40 8.07
C TYR A 70 -14.06 5.66 7.77
N GLN A 71 -15.40 5.55 7.81
CA GLN A 71 -16.27 6.71 7.70
C GLN A 71 -16.01 7.69 8.86
N GLU A 72 -15.93 7.23 10.11
CA GLU A 72 -15.61 8.13 11.24
C GLU A 72 -14.24 8.82 11.11
N SER A 73 -13.23 8.21 10.49
CA SER A 73 -11.95 8.87 10.20
C SER A 73 -12.02 9.92 9.08
N ILE A 74 -13.03 9.82 8.19
CA ILE A 74 -13.38 10.86 7.21
C ILE A 74 -14.15 12.00 7.92
N TYR A 75 -14.88 11.70 9.00
CA TYR A 75 -15.83 12.63 9.63
C TYR A 75 -15.39 13.27 10.97
N THR A 76 -14.34 12.80 11.64
CA THR A 76 -14.01 13.29 13.01
C THR A 76 -13.30 14.65 13.09
N ASN A 77 -13.13 15.37 11.97
CA ASN A 77 -12.76 16.80 11.98
C ASN A 77 -13.78 17.66 11.19
N VAL A 78 -15.08 17.31 11.22
CA VAL A 78 -16.14 17.96 10.43
C VAL A 78 -16.97 18.94 11.27
N GLU A 79 -16.32 19.86 11.96
CA GLU A 79 -16.92 21.17 12.24
C GLU A 79 -16.37 22.26 11.30
N GLU A 80 -15.18 22.06 10.71
CA GLU A 80 -14.56 23.02 9.76
C GLU A 80 -14.76 22.67 8.26
N ASN A 81 -15.23 21.46 7.94
CA ASN A 81 -15.27 20.94 6.55
C ASN A 81 -16.52 21.27 5.72
N ASN A 82 -17.44 22.11 6.20
CA ASN A 82 -18.61 22.53 5.41
C ASN A 82 -18.21 23.36 4.16
N VAL A 83 -17.01 23.95 4.13
CA VAL A 83 -16.51 24.71 2.98
C VAL A 83 -15.97 23.80 1.87
N PHE A 84 -15.31 22.68 2.22
CA PHE A 84 -14.76 21.75 1.22
C PHE A 84 -15.88 20.97 0.50
N LYS A 85 -16.92 20.56 1.23
CA LYS A 85 -18.04 19.78 0.69
C LYS A 85 -18.94 20.59 -0.27
N ALA A 86 -19.07 21.90 -0.04
CA ALA A 86 -19.93 22.78 -0.84
C ALA A 86 -19.29 23.18 -2.19
N SER A 87 -17.96 23.28 -2.28
CA SER A 87 -17.26 23.73 -3.48
C SER A 87 -16.84 22.60 -4.44
N CYS A 88 -17.02 21.34 -4.05
CA CYS A 88 -16.26 20.21 -4.58
C CYS A 88 -17.15 19.10 -5.18
N LYS A 89 -17.98 19.42 -6.17
CA LYS A 89 -18.70 18.37 -6.94
C LYS A 89 -17.80 17.61 -7.93
N THR A 90 -16.56 18.07 -8.15
CA THR A 90 -15.67 17.61 -9.24
C THR A 90 -14.33 17.03 -8.78
N PHE A 91 -13.99 17.09 -7.50
CA PHE A 91 -12.77 16.49 -6.98
C PHE A 91 -13.14 15.32 -6.06
N HIS A 92 -12.58 14.15 -6.38
CA HIS A 92 -12.89 12.91 -5.70
C HIS A 92 -12.29 12.90 -4.30
N GLU A 93 -13.01 12.35 -3.33
CA GLU A 93 -12.53 12.24 -1.96
C GLU A 93 -11.24 11.42 -1.89
N PRO A 94 -10.22 11.87 -1.13
CA PRO A 94 -8.99 11.12 -0.93
C PRO A 94 -9.27 9.83 -0.17
N ILE A 95 -8.54 8.78 -0.53
CA ILE A 95 -8.53 7.53 0.22
C ILE A 95 -7.34 7.56 1.17
N PHE A 96 -7.60 7.58 2.47
CA PHE A 96 -6.55 7.37 3.46
C PHE A 96 -6.24 5.87 3.54
N VAL A 97 -4.99 5.53 3.83
CA VAL A 97 -4.54 4.16 4.08
C VAL A 97 -3.55 4.19 5.23
N ASP A 98 -3.75 3.29 6.19
CA ASP A 98 -2.81 3.10 7.29
C ASP A 98 -1.52 2.46 6.77
N GLY A 99 -0.38 2.98 7.21
CA GLY A 99 0.90 2.38 6.93
C GLY A 99 1.35 1.44 8.03
N PHE A 100 2.63 1.10 8.02
CA PHE A 100 3.20 0.18 9.00
C PHE A 100 3.43 0.88 10.35
N PHE A 101 3.87 2.14 10.32
CA PHE A 101 4.25 2.87 11.53
C PHE A 101 3.15 3.79 12.05
N MET A 102 2.26 4.25 11.17
CA MET A 102 1.27 5.26 11.53
C MET A 102 -0.07 5.08 10.81
N LYS A 103 -1.14 5.51 11.49
CA LYS A 103 -2.46 5.63 10.87
C LYS A 103 -2.46 6.75 9.84
N ASN A 104 -3.24 6.59 8.77
CA ASN A 104 -3.32 7.54 7.66
C ASN A 104 -1.93 7.95 7.14
N GLU A 105 -1.01 6.99 7.03
CA GLU A 105 0.34 7.22 6.49
C GLU A 105 0.27 7.62 5.02
N PHE A 106 -0.64 7.00 4.27
CA PHE A 106 -0.81 7.26 2.85
C PHE A 106 -2.13 7.96 2.55
N MET A 107 -2.09 8.94 1.66
CA MET A 107 -3.28 9.59 1.09
C MET A 107 -3.28 9.38 -0.42
N LEU A 108 -4.24 8.61 -0.91
CA LEU A 108 -4.40 8.30 -2.31
C LEU A 108 -5.36 9.28 -2.98
N THR A 109 -4.93 9.91 -4.07
CA THR A 109 -5.74 10.86 -4.83
C THR A 109 -5.68 10.59 -6.31
N LEU A 110 -6.67 11.07 -7.06
CA LEU A 110 -6.58 11.17 -8.51
C LEU A 110 -5.42 12.10 -8.92
N GLN A 111 -4.89 11.87 -10.12
CA GLN A 111 -4.01 12.81 -10.81
C GLN A 111 -4.69 14.18 -10.92
N PRO A 112 -4.04 15.29 -10.48
CA PRO A 112 -4.60 16.61 -10.65
C PRO A 112 -4.64 16.99 -12.14
N SER A 113 -5.76 17.59 -12.53
CA SER A 113 -6.00 18.26 -13.80
C SER A 113 -5.88 19.77 -13.64
N LYS A 114 -5.84 20.52 -14.75
CA LYS A 114 -5.85 21.99 -14.70
C LYS A 114 -7.05 22.57 -13.95
N LYS A 115 -8.20 21.87 -13.93
CA LYS A 115 -9.44 22.35 -13.30
C LYS A 115 -9.45 22.21 -11.78
N ASN A 116 -8.64 21.31 -11.23
CA ASN A 116 -8.66 20.96 -9.80
C ASN A 116 -7.27 21.03 -9.15
N ALA A 117 -6.29 21.65 -9.81
CA ALA A 117 -4.95 21.85 -9.27
C ALA A 117 -4.97 22.66 -7.96
N ASP A 118 -5.80 23.72 -7.88
CA ASP A 118 -5.90 24.53 -6.66
C ASP A 118 -6.45 23.72 -5.49
N MET A 119 -7.45 22.86 -5.73
CA MET A 119 -7.99 21.96 -4.71
C MET A 119 -6.96 20.91 -4.28
N PHE A 120 -6.16 20.40 -5.21
CA PHE A 120 -5.08 19.47 -4.91
C PHE A 120 -4.02 20.09 -3.98
N TRP A 121 -3.56 21.32 -4.28
CA TRP A 121 -2.61 22.02 -3.42
C TRP A 121 -3.21 22.44 -2.08
N LYS A 122 -4.48 22.85 -2.05
CA LYS A 122 -5.20 23.13 -0.82
C LYS A 122 -5.28 21.90 0.08
N LEU A 123 -5.58 20.73 -0.50
CA LEU A 123 -5.62 19.46 0.23
C LEU A 123 -4.25 19.12 0.83
N ILE A 124 -3.17 19.24 0.05
CA ILE A 124 -1.79 19.02 0.51
C ILE A 124 -1.46 19.92 1.70
N TYR A 125 -1.79 21.21 1.58
CA TYR A 125 -1.52 22.21 2.61
C TYR A 125 -2.30 21.92 3.90
N GLU A 126 -3.61 21.71 3.80
CA GLU A 126 -4.48 21.46 4.96
C GLU A 126 -4.14 20.14 5.66
N LYS A 127 -3.85 19.08 4.90
CA LYS A 127 -3.53 17.76 5.45
C LYS A 127 -2.05 17.59 5.81
N ARG A 128 -1.21 18.62 5.57
CA ARG A 128 0.22 18.65 5.93
C ARG A 128 1.06 17.54 5.30
N TYR A 129 0.70 17.08 4.10
CA TYR A 129 1.52 16.15 3.33
C TYR A 129 2.63 16.93 2.62
N SER A 130 3.90 16.64 2.89
CA SER A 130 5.04 17.34 2.27
C SER A 130 5.74 16.53 1.19
N ILE A 131 5.27 15.31 0.92
CA ILE A 131 5.88 14.39 -0.05
C ILE A 131 4.78 13.86 -0.97
N ILE A 132 5.04 13.98 -2.27
CA ILE A 132 4.17 13.51 -3.34
C ILE A 132 4.87 12.39 -4.11
N VAL A 133 4.19 11.27 -4.31
CA VAL A 133 4.60 10.19 -5.20
C VAL A 133 3.61 10.12 -6.37
N MET A 134 4.13 10.38 -7.57
CA MET A 134 3.37 10.36 -8.81
C MET A 134 3.72 9.09 -9.60
N LEU A 135 2.71 8.25 -9.88
CA LEU A 135 2.90 6.94 -10.52
C LEU A 135 2.52 6.90 -12.01
N ASP A 136 2.32 8.07 -12.62
CA ASP A 136 2.05 8.22 -14.05
C ASP A 136 3.13 9.03 -14.75
N ASP A 137 3.37 8.69 -16.02
CA ASP A 137 4.24 9.46 -16.89
C ASP A 137 3.42 10.58 -17.53
N THR A 138 3.43 11.76 -16.91
CA THR A 138 2.93 12.99 -17.54
C THR A 138 4.10 13.93 -17.82
N PRO A 139 4.02 14.74 -18.89
CA PRO A 139 5.00 15.80 -19.12
C PRO A 139 5.09 16.72 -17.91
N LYS A 140 6.31 17.19 -17.61
CA LYS A 140 6.57 18.15 -16.53
C LYS A 140 5.70 19.38 -16.76
N VAL A 141 4.74 19.62 -15.86
CA VAL A 141 3.95 20.86 -15.87
C VAL A 141 4.81 21.97 -15.27
N SER A 142 4.86 23.12 -15.93
CA SER A 142 5.59 24.30 -15.46
C SER A 142 5.05 24.76 -14.11
N SER A 143 5.97 25.10 -13.21
CA SER A 143 5.66 25.65 -11.89
C SER A 143 4.99 27.02 -12.04
N THR A 144 3.82 27.19 -11.42
CA THR A 144 3.22 28.52 -11.25
C THR A 144 3.67 29.04 -9.89
N LYS A 145 4.46 30.12 -9.88
CA LYS A 145 4.86 30.78 -8.63
C LYS A 145 3.71 31.64 -8.15
N GLN A 146 3.23 31.41 -6.93
CA GLN A 146 2.34 32.32 -6.22
C GLN A 146 3.09 32.84 -5.00
N ASN A 147 2.98 34.14 -4.73
CA ASN A 147 3.61 34.76 -3.57
C ASN A 147 2.85 34.36 -2.30
N ALA A 148 3.44 33.47 -1.49
CA ALA A 148 2.93 33.11 -0.17
C ALA A 148 3.81 33.75 0.91
N LEU A 149 3.19 34.22 2.00
CA LEU A 149 3.89 34.80 3.15
C LEU A 149 4.73 33.75 3.90
N GLU A 150 4.31 32.48 3.86
CA GLU A 150 5.03 31.33 4.42
C GLU A 150 5.15 30.23 3.35
N PRO A 151 6.34 29.97 2.79
CA PRO A 151 6.51 28.94 1.77
C PRO A 151 6.44 27.54 2.40
N VAL A 152 5.61 26.67 1.83
CA VAL A 152 5.61 25.23 2.14
C VAL A 152 6.47 24.50 1.11
N TYR A 153 7.46 23.76 1.60
CA TYR A 153 8.31 22.92 0.75
C TYR A 153 7.68 21.55 0.56
N VAL A 154 7.51 21.18 -0.71
CA VAL A 154 6.97 19.88 -1.12
C VAL A 154 7.97 19.18 -2.02
N VAL A 155 8.25 17.91 -1.74
CA VAL A 155 9.11 17.06 -2.58
C VAL A 155 8.22 16.15 -3.41
N GLN A 156 8.41 16.16 -4.73
CA GLN A 156 7.68 15.29 -5.65
C GLN A 156 8.62 14.27 -6.29
N PHE A 157 8.28 12.99 -6.14
CA PHE A 157 8.87 11.87 -6.86
C PHE A 157 7.97 11.50 -8.02
N GLN A 158 8.47 11.63 -9.25
CA GLN A 158 7.74 11.18 -10.44
C GLN A 158 8.35 9.89 -10.96
N SER A 159 7.55 8.83 -10.95
CA SER A 159 7.93 7.54 -11.49
C SER A 159 7.50 7.37 -12.95
N LYS A 160 8.36 6.70 -13.72
CA LYS A 160 8.14 6.36 -15.14
C LYS A 160 8.16 4.85 -15.40
N ILE A 161 8.17 4.05 -14.34
CA ILE A 161 8.30 2.59 -14.41
C ILE A 161 7.03 1.92 -14.97
N TRP A 162 5.88 2.58 -14.85
CA TRP A 162 4.59 2.09 -15.32
C TRP A 162 4.40 2.33 -16.82
N GLN A 163 5.11 1.56 -17.66
CA GLN A 163 5.03 1.66 -19.12
C GLN A 163 3.87 0.83 -19.71
N ARG A 164 3.25 1.33 -20.79
CA ARG A 164 2.27 0.61 -21.63
C ARG A 164 1.08 -0.05 -20.90
N LYS A 165 0.64 0.52 -19.77
CA LYS A 165 -0.47 0.02 -18.93
C LYS A 165 -0.23 -1.38 -18.32
N GLN A 166 1.04 -1.79 -18.20
CA GLN A 166 1.41 -3.05 -17.56
C GLN A 166 2.01 -2.79 -16.17
N LEU A 167 2.03 -3.83 -15.33
CA LEU A 167 2.79 -3.85 -14.09
C LEU A 167 4.29 -3.61 -14.41
N PRO A 168 5.02 -2.82 -13.60
CA PRO A 168 6.44 -2.61 -13.78
C PRO A 168 7.21 -3.89 -13.43
N PHE A 169 8.53 -3.88 -13.66
CA PHE A 169 9.36 -4.91 -13.06
C PHE A 169 9.35 -4.76 -11.53
N PRO A 170 9.26 -5.87 -10.78
CA PRO A 170 9.30 -5.83 -9.32
C PRO A 170 10.48 -5.04 -8.75
N SER A 171 11.69 -5.19 -9.32
CA SER A 171 12.91 -4.46 -8.92
C SER A 171 12.73 -2.94 -9.02
N ASP A 172 12.21 -2.45 -10.15
CA ASP A 172 12.05 -1.02 -10.41
C ASP A 172 11.14 -0.35 -9.37
N LEU A 173 10.12 -1.07 -8.91
CA LEU A 173 9.19 -0.56 -7.91
C LEU A 173 9.75 -0.64 -6.50
N THR A 174 10.50 -1.70 -6.17
CA THR A 174 11.26 -1.77 -4.92
C THR A 174 12.27 -0.63 -4.83
N ASP A 175 13.02 -0.35 -5.91
CA ASP A 175 13.98 0.75 -5.99
C ASP A 175 13.31 2.11 -5.81
N LEU A 176 12.13 2.32 -6.42
CA LEU A 176 11.34 3.52 -6.21
C LEU A 176 10.94 3.68 -4.73
N ILE A 177 10.41 2.62 -4.11
CA ILE A 177 10.00 2.66 -2.71
C ILE A 177 11.20 2.93 -1.81
N GLN A 178 12.34 2.28 -2.06
CA GLN A 178 13.59 2.49 -1.35
C GLN A 178 14.07 3.94 -1.49
N THR A 179 14.02 4.51 -2.71
CA THR A 179 14.42 5.89 -3.00
C THR A 179 13.54 6.89 -2.24
N VAL A 180 12.21 6.73 -2.31
CA VAL A 180 11.27 7.60 -1.58
C VAL A 180 11.50 7.50 -0.08
N THR A 181 11.61 6.28 0.43
CA THR A 181 11.79 5.99 1.86
C THR A 181 13.10 6.56 2.40
N ASN A 182 14.21 6.38 1.68
CA ASN A 182 15.53 6.90 2.09
C ASN A 182 15.58 8.43 2.04
N SER A 183 14.91 9.05 1.07
CA SER A 183 14.91 10.52 0.93
C SER A 183 14.04 11.21 1.97
N CYS A 184 13.00 10.54 2.45
CA CYS A 184 11.94 11.16 3.26
C CYS A 184 11.91 10.67 4.72
N GLY A 185 12.43 9.47 4.98
CA GLY A 185 12.30 8.75 6.24
C GLY A 185 11.02 7.91 6.31
N LEU A 186 11.12 6.77 7.02
CA LEU A 186 10.07 5.73 7.18
C LEU A 186 8.80 6.17 7.92
N ARG A 187 8.74 7.40 8.45
CA ARG A 187 7.63 7.88 9.31
C ARG A 187 7.01 9.17 8.80
N LYS A 188 7.03 9.38 7.49
CA LYS A 188 6.43 10.55 6.85
C LYS A 188 5.18 10.13 6.09
N GLN A 189 4.18 11.00 6.15
CA GLN A 189 2.96 10.81 5.38
C GLN A 189 3.23 11.07 3.90
N LEU A 190 2.74 10.19 3.04
CA LEU A 190 2.92 10.27 1.58
C LEU A 190 1.59 10.51 0.88
N LEU A 191 1.54 11.55 0.05
CA LEU A 191 0.46 11.69 -0.92
C LEU A 191 0.87 10.89 -2.14
N ILE A 192 0.06 9.93 -2.55
CA ILE A 192 0.32 9.10 -3.72
C ILE A 192 -0.81 9.33 -4.71
N HIS A 193 -0.47 9.65 -5.96
CA HIS A 193 -1.48 9.78 -7.00
C HIS A 193 -1.13 8.99 -8.26
N CYS A 194 -2.19 8.48 -8.86
CA CYS A 194 -2.18 7.92 -10.20
C CYS A 194 -3.43 8.38 -10.96
N LYS A 195 -3.53 8.02 -12.25
CA LYS A 195 -4.56 8.49 -13.18
C LYS A 195 -5.99 8.28 -12.66
N ASP A 196 -6.24 7.10 -12.12
CA ASP A 196 -7.50 6.66 -11.51
C ASP A 196 -7.46 6.71 -9.97
N GLY A 197 -6.34 7.16 -9.40
CA GLY A 197 -6.13 7.42 -7.97
C GLY A 197 -6.02 6.20 -7.08
N ILE A 198 -6.29 4.99 -7.59
CA ILE A 198 -6.31 3.79 -6.77
C ILE A 198 -5.48 2.62 -7.32
N THR A 199 -5.50 2.33 -8.63
CA THR A 199 -4.88 1.08 -9.14
C THR A 199 -3.39 1.02 -8.81
N LYS A 200 -2.59 1.97 -9.30
CA LYS A 200 -1.14 1.99 -9.06
C LYS A 200 -0.81 2.39 -7.61
N SER A 201 -1.57 3.36 -7.10
CA SER A 201 -1.39 3.91 -5.75
C SER A 201 -1.57 2.84 -4.67
N SER A 202 -2.56 1.96 -4.81
CA SER A 202 -2.81 0.87 -3.85
C SER A 202 -1.72 -0.18 -3.87
N ILE A 203 -1.19 -0.55 -5.05
CA ILE A 203 -0.05 -1.46 -5.18
C ILE A 203 1.16 -0.87 -4.45
N PHE A 204 1.49 0.41 -4.71
CA PHE A 204 2.59 1.09 -4.02
C PHE A 204 2.41 1.06 -2.49
N CYS A 205 1.22 1.37 -1.98
CA CYS A 205 0.94 1.34 -0.54
C CYS A 205 1.09 -0.06 0.07
N VAL A 206 0.50 -1.08 -0.57
CA VAL A 206 0.59 -2.47 -0.10
C VAL A 206 2.05 -2.90 -0.02
N LEU A 207 2.86 -2.56 -1.02
CA LEU A 207 4.27 -2.89 -1.04
C LEU A 207 5.08 -2.12 0.01
N CYS A 208 4.81 -0.84 0.26
CA CYS A 208 5.45 -0.11 1.37
C CYS A 208 5.24 -0.82 2.71
N VAL A 209 4.00 -1.23 3.01
CA VAL A 209 3.68 -1.95 4.25
C VAL A 209 4.31 -3.35 4.26
N MET A 210 4.26 -4.05 3.13
CA MET A 210 4.82 -5.39 2.97
C MET A 210 6.33 -5.41 3.17
N ILE A 211 7.07 -4.45 2.59
CA ILE A 211 8.52 -4.29 2.76
C ILE A 211 8.85 -4.11 4.24
N CYS A 212 8.12 -3.25 4.95
CA CYS A 212 8.33 -3.05 6.38
C CYS A 212 8.06 -4.35 7.17
N LYS A 213 6.97 -5.07 6.87
CA LYS A 213 6.67 -6.36 7.52
C LYS A 213 7.77 -7.40 7.28
N ILE A 214 8.22 -7.56 6.04
CA ILE A 214 9.28 -8.52 5.68
C ILE A 214 10.60 -8.17 6.37
N ARG A 215 10.91 -6.89 6.54
CA ARG A 215 12.16 -6.44 7.19
C ARG A 215 12.12 -6.51 8.72
N MET A 216 10.95 -6.37 9.33
CA MET A 216 10.83 -6.26 10.79
C MET A 216 10.31 -7.53 11.47
N ASN A 217 9.73 -8.47 10.74
CA ASN A 217 9.16 -9.70 11.28
C ASN A 217 9.88 -10.93 10.71
N GLU A 218 9.95 -12.01 11.50
CA GLU A 218 10.44 -13.31 11.05
C GLU A 218 9.43 -14.01 10.13
N THR A 219 8.15 -13.73 10.33
CA THR A 219 7.02 -14.30 9.60
C THR A 219 6.19 -13.24 8.89
N VAL A 220 5.60 -13.62 7.75
CA VAL A 220 4.71 -12.76 6.98
C VAL A 220 3.56 -13.57 6.38
N SER A 221 2.38 -12.95 6.29
CA SER A 221 1.26 -13.45 5.48
C SER A 221 0.81 -12.35 4.53
N ILE A 222 1.13 -12.52 3.25
CA ILE A 222 0.77 -11.58 2.18
C ILE A 222 -0.77 -11.55 2.01
N LEU A 223 -1.43 -12.71 2.17
CA LEU A 223 -2.88 -12.81 2.15
C LEU A 223 -3.53 -11.99 3.28
N ARG A 224 -3.13 -12.21 4.53
CA ARG A 224 -3.70 -11.49 5.69
C ARG A 224 -3.40 -10.00 5.62
N LEU A 225 -2.20 -9.62 5.16
CA LEU A 225 -1.84 -8.22 4.94
C LEU A 225 -2.84 -7.57 3.96
N LEU A 226 -3.05 -8.17 2.80
CA LEU A 226 -3.90 -7.59 1.77
C LEU A 226 -5.37 -7.55 2.21
N ARG A 227 -5.86 -8.61 2.84
CA ARG A 227 -7.23 -8.66 3.41
C ARG A 227 -7.45 -7.57 4.45
N SER A 228 -6.49 -7.36 5.35
CA SER A 228 -6.56 -6.30 6.37
C SER A 228 -6.69 -4.91 5.75
N MET A 229 -5.92 -4.62 4.69
CA MET A 229 -6.04 -3.35 3.96
C MET A 229 -7.37 -3.25 3.20
N LYS A 230 -7.82 -4.33 2.55
CA LYS A 230 -9.10 -4.35 1.80
C LYS A 230 -10.34 -4.21 2.66
N LYS A 231 -10.36 -4.78 3.87
CA LYS A 231 -11.50 -4.61 4.79
C LYS A 231 -11.74 -3.14 5.15
N LYS A 232 -10.67 -2.33 5.18
CA LYS A 232 -10.73 -0.88 5.38
C LYS A 232 -11.15 -0.16 4.10
N ASN A 233 -10.52 -0.50 2.97
CA ASN A 233 -10.91 0.02 1.67
C ASN A 233 -10.98 -1.10 0.59
N PRO A 234 -12.20 -1.50 0.17
CA PRO A 234 -12.44 -2.56 -0.81
C PRO A 234 -11.73 -2.38 -2.16
N GLN A 235 -11.40 -1.13 -2.53
CA GLN A 235 -10.79 -0.78 -3.81
C GLN A 235 -9.26 -0.99 -3.85
N ILE A 236 -8.63 -1.32 -2.72
CA ILE A 236 -7.20 -1.66 -2.68
C ILE A 236 -7.00 -2.99 -3.41
N VAL A 237 -6.15 -3.02 -4.45
CA VAL A 237 -5.73 -4.24 -5.18
C VAL A 237 -6.91 -5.18 -5.48
N THR A 238 -7.64 -4.88 -6.56
CA THR A 238 -8.90 -5.55 -6.91
C THR A 238 -8.76 -6.66 -7.93
N ASP A 239 -7.57 -6.90 -8.47
CA ASP A 239 -7.30 -7.87 -9.51
C ASP A 239 -6.23 -8.89 -9.10
N TYR A 240 -6.26 -10.05 -9.76
CA TYR A 240 -5.37 -11.17 -9.48
C TYR A 240 -3.91 -10.87 -9.86
N GLU A 241 -3.67 -10.11 -10.93
CA GLU A 241 -2.30 -9.84 -11.40
C GLU A 241 -1.56 -8.96 -10.39
N SER A 242 -2.23 -7.94 -9.84
CA SER A 242 -1.69 -7.11 -8.76
C SER A 242 -1.43 -7.90 -7.48
N TYR A 243 -2.27 -8.89 -7.14
CA TYR A 243 -2.03 -9.79 -6.01
C TYR A 243 -0.81 -10.69 -6.25
N LYS A 244 -0.72 -11.32 -7.42
CA LYS A 244 0.43 -12.13 -7.84
C LYS A 244 1.71 -11.30 -7.85
N PHE A 245 1.63 -10.05 -8.28
CA PHE A 245 2.75 -9.12 -8.29
C PHE A 245 3.29 -8.80 -6.90
N CYS A 246 2.42 -8.72 -5.87
CA CYS A 246 2.88 -8.60 -4.48
C CYS A 246 3.77 -9.77 -4.06
N TRP A 247 3.43 -11.00 -4.48
CA TRP A 247 4.29 -12.17 -4.24
C TRP A 247 5.62 -12.10 -4.99
N SER A 248 5.62 -11.67 -6.25
CA SER A 248 6.85 -11.49 -7.03
C SER A 248 7.80 -10.46 -6.39
N VAL A 249 7.26 -9.39 -5.81
CA VAL A 249 8.08 -8.42 -5.08
C VAL A 249 8.59 -9.03 -3.76
N ALA A 250 7.77 -9.78 -3.04
CA ALA A 250 8.17 -10.42 -1.79
C ALA A 250 9.33 -11.43 -1.98
N GLU A 251 9.33 -12.17 -3.09
CA GLU A 251 10.41 -13.09 -3.47
C GLU A 251 11.74 -12.35 -3.63
N ILE A 252 11.77 -11.24 -4.40
CA ILE A 252 12.99 -10.44 -4.60
C ILE A 252 13.49 -9.82 -3.30
N LEU A 253 12.59 -9.33 -2.44
CA LEU A 253 12.97 -8.75 -1.16
C LEU A 253 13.65 -9.77 -0.23
N GLN A 254 13.28 -11.05 -0.34
CA GLN A 254 13.93 -12.12 0.41
C GLN A 254 15.34 -12.38 -0.13
N ASP A 255 15.53 -12.40 -1.45
CA ASP A 255 16.85 -12.56 -2.08
C ASP A 255 17.82 -11.43 -1.67
N GLU A 256 17.33 -10.19 -1.66
CA GLU A 256 18.10 -9.02 -1.21
C GLU A 256 18.48 -9.10 0.27
N ASN A 257 17.53 -9.49 1.14
CA ASN A 257 17.79 -9.69 2.56
C ASN A 257 18.81 -10.82 2.80
N SER A 258 18.70 -11.93 2.09
CA SER A 258 19.65 -13.05 2.19
C SER A 258 21.07 -12.64 1.76
N THR A 259 21.19 -11.84 0.70
CA THR A 259 22.46 -11.27 0.24
C THR A 259 23.06 -10.32 1.28
N TYR A 260 22.23 -9.52 1.95
CA TYR A 260 22.68 -8.64 3.04
C TYR A 260 23.17 -9.43 4.27
N TYR A 261 22.42 -10.43 4.73
CA TYR A 261 22.80 -11.24 5.89
C TYR A 261 24.05 -12.09 5.63
N SER A 262 24.19 -12.68 4.43
CA SER A 262 25.38 -13.43 4.03
C SER A 262 26.61 -12.53 3.91
N TYR A 263 26.46 -11.30 3.42
CA TYR A 263 27.54 -10.31 3.41
C TYR A 263 27.97 -9.92 4.83
N CYS A 264 27.02 -9.63 5.73
CA CYS A 264 27.33 -9.33 7.13
C CYS A 264 28.03 -10.48 7.86
N HIS A 265 27.61 -11.74 7.65
CA HIS A 265 28.28 -12.91 8.24
C HIS A 265 29.66 -13.19 7.62
N SER A 266 29.88 -12.80 6.36
CA SER A 266 31.20 -12.93 5.72
C SER A 266 32.24 -11.90 6.18
N GLN A 267 31.80 -10.86 6.91
CA GLN A 267 32.67 -9.81 7.46
C GLN A 267 32.99 -10.01 8.96
N GLU A 268 32.44 -11.03 9.62
CA GLU A 268 32.90 -11.43 10.94
C GLU A 268 34.25 -12.16 10.83
N ILE A 269 35.32 -11.40 11.05
CA ILE A 269 36.70 -11.89 11.14
C ILE A 269 36.77 -12.92 12.29
N PRO A 270 37.41 -14.09 12.11
CA PRO A 270 37.53 -15.09 13.18
C PRO A 270 38.27 -14.49 14.38
N GLU A 271 37.69 -14.66 15.57
CA GLU A 271 38.34 -14.36 16.84
C GLU A 271 39.72 -15.01 16.85
N ILE A 272 40.75 -14.16 16.95
CA ILE A 272 42.13 -14.59 17.09
C ILE A 272 42.27 -15.22 18.48
N VAL A 273 42.41 -16.55 18.49
CA VAL A 273 42.84 -17.37 19.65
C VAL A 273 44.27 -17.02 20.05
#